data_AF-A0A285UV70-F1
#
_entry.id   AF-A0A285UV70-F1
#
_cell.length_a   1.000
_cell.length_b   1.000
_cell.length_c   1.000
_cell.angle_alpha   90.00
_cell.angle_beta   90.00
_cell.angle_gamma   90.00
#
_symmetry.space_group_name_H-M   'P 1'
#
loop_
_entity.id
_entity.type
_entity.pdbx_description
1 polymer ?
#
loop_
_entity_poly.entity_id
_entity_poly.type
_entity_poly.pdbx_seq_one_letter_code
_entity_poly.pdbx_strand_id
1 'polypeptide(L)'
;MTCDTCRELLSEGLDLCVRARSMDAMDRRAATLAASSHAESWVESGLFDKYVERHNIDRPDTPISTRSGTVALWLEEQYQTDLAAWERKSRHHLMQGCSHG
;
A
#
# COMPACT_ATOMS: atom_id res chain seq x y z
N MET A 1 10.23 28.40 -9.50
CA MET A 1 8.77 28.26 -9.33
C MET A 1 8.52 26.94 -8.61
N THR A 2 8.34 26.96 -7.30
CA THR A 2 8.00 25.77 -6.52
C THR A 2 6.82 26.14 -5.63
N CYS A 3 5.65 25.56 -5.88
CA CYS A 3 4.49 25.71 -5.00
C CYS A 3 4.65 24.73 -3.83
N ASP A 4 4.89 25.23 -2.62
CA ASP A 4 5.12 24.38 -1.45
C ASP A 4 3.90 23.51 -1.14
N THR A 5 2.68 24.04 -1.28
CA THR A 5 1.44 23.28 -1.12
C THR A 5 1.33 22.13 -2.14
N CYS A 6 1.76 22.33 -3.38
CA CYS A 6 1.79 21.23 -4.36
C CYS A 6 2.78 20.14 -3.95
N ARG A 7 3.95 20.53 -3.42
CA ARG A 7 4.95 19.56 -2.96
C ARG A 7 4.43 18.75 -1.77
N GLU A 8 3.79 19.41 -0.82
CA GLU A 8 3.18 18.76 0.35
C GLU A 8 2.09 17.77 -0.07
N LEU A 9 1.13 18.21 -0.90
CA LEU A 9 0.06 17.33 -1.39
C LEU A 9 0.59 16.15 -2.20
N LEU A 10 1.64 16.35 -3.00
CA LEU A 10 2.29 15.26 -3.72
C LEU A 10 2.95 14.26 -2.76
N SER A 11 3.66 14.75 -1.74
CA SER A 11 4.27 13.89 -0.72
C SER A 11 3.22 13.08 0.03
N GLU A 12 2.14 13.74 0.51
CA GLU A 12 1.02 13.06 1.18
C GLU A 12 0.40 11.98 0.30
N GLY A 13 0.20 12.26 -1.00
CA GLY A 13 -0.34 11.30 -1.95
C GLY A 13 0.58 10.10 -2.18
N LEU A 14 1.89 10.32 -2.26
CA LEU A 14 2.88 9.24 -2.38
C LEU A 14 2.89 8.36 -1.14
N ASP A 15 2.81 8.94 0.06
CA ASP A 15 2.74 8.18 1.31
C ASP A 15 1.47 7.31 1.38
N LEU A 16 0.33 7.82 0.92
CA LEU A 16 -0.91 7.05 0.78
C LEU A 16 -0.72 5.86 -0.18
N CYS A 17 -0.08 6.07 -1.34
CA CYS A 17 0.21 4.97 -2.28
C CYS A 17 1.12 3.89 -1.67
N VAL A 18 2.11 4.27 -0.86
CA VAL A 18 3.00 3.31 -0.17
C VAL A 18 2.23 2.50 0.88
N ARG A 19 1.35 3.15 1.65
CA ARG A 19 0.47 2.48 2.62
C ARG A 19 -0.47 1.49 1.94
N ALA A 20 -1.14 1.91 0.85
CA ALA A 20 -2.02 1.05 0.07
C ALA A 20 -1.28 -0.19 -0.46
N ARG A 21 -0.08 -0.01 -1.03
CA ARG A 21 0.74 -1.12 -1.52
C ARG A 21 1.12 -2.12 -0.43
N SER A 22 1.32 -1.63 0.79
CA SER A 22 1.64 -2.47 1.95
C SER A 22 0.42 -3.29 2.40
N MET A 23 -0.77 -2.69 2.39
CA MET A 23 -2.04 -3.40 2.66
C MET A 23 -2.29 -4.47 1.59
N ASP A 24 -2.16 -4.13 0.31
CA ASP A 24 -2.31 -5.10 -0.78
C ASP A 24 -1.32 -6.27 -0.66
N ALA A 25 -0.10 -6.02 -0.17
CA ALA A 25 0.90 -7.07 0.00
C ALA A 25 0.48 -8.10 1.07
N MET A 26 -0.20 -7.65 2.12
CA MET A 26 -0.78 -8.53 3.15
C MET A 26 -1.93 -9.34 2.57
N ASP A 27 -2.83 -8.70 1.83
CA ASP A 27 -3.95 -9.37 1.18
C ASP A 27 -3.50 -10.40 0.14
N ARG A 28 -2.48 -10.07 -0.67
CA ARG A 28 -1.87 -11.02 -1.60
C ARG A 28 -1.26 -12.22 -0.90
N ARG A 29 -0.66 -12.05 0.29
CA ARG A 29 -0.18 -13.18 1.10
C ARG A 29 -1.34 -14.10 1.46
N ALA A 30 -2.40 -13.53 2.03
CA ALA A 30 -3.59 -14.28 2.43
C ALA A 30 -4.22 -15.02 1.23
N ALA A 31 -4.40 -14.33 0.10
CA ALA A 31 -4.95 -14.90 -1.13
C ALA A 31 -4.07 -16.03 -1.71
N THR A 32 -2.75 -15.85 -1.71
CA THR A 32 -1.80 -16.85 -2.23
C THR A 32 -1.86 -18.14 -1.39
N LEU A 33 -1.92 -18.01 -0.06
CA LEU A 33 -2.03 -19.16 0.83
C LEU A 33 -3.41 -19.82 0.71
N ALA A 34 -4.49 -19.04 0.63
CA ALA A 34 -5.85 -19.57 0.44
C ALA A 34 -6.02 -20.35 -0.87
N ALA A 35 -5.26 -19.98 -1.92
CA ALA A 35 -5.27 -20.69 -3.20
C ALA A 35 -4.45 -22.01 -3.17
N SER A 36 -3.67 -22.27 -2.13
CA SER A 36 -2.85 -23.47 -2.01
C SER A 36 -3.60 -24.60 -1.31
N SER A 37 -3.55 -25.81 -1.87
CA SER A 37 -4.11 -27.02 -1.24
C SER A 37 -3.31 -27.50 -0.03
N HIS A 38 -2.07 -27.02 0.15
CA HIS A 38 -1.17 -27.42 1.23
C HIS A 38 -0.55 -26.19 1.91
N ALA A 39 -1.35 -25.16 2.15
CA ALA A 39 -0.91 -23.88 2.69
C ALA A 39 -0.08 -24.00 3.98
N GLU A 40 -0.53 -24.82 4.93
CA GLU A 40 0.14 -25.02 6.22
C GLU A 40 1.55 -25.61 6.05
N SER A 41 1.67 -26.73 5.31
CA SER A 41 2.97 -27.34 5.00
C SER A 41 3.91 -26.40 4.25
N TRP A 42 3.36 -25.55 3.36
CA TRP A 42 4.16 -24.60 2.60
C TRP A 42 4.76 -23.50 3.49
N VAL A 43 4.02 -23.05 4.51
CA VAL A 43 4.49 -22.10 5.53
C VAL A 43 5.47 -22.77 6.49
N GLU A 44 5.13 -23.93 7.05
CA GLU A 44 5.98 -24.63 8.03
C GLU A 44 7.35 -25.03 7.46
N SER A 45 7.39 -25.44 6.20
CA SER A 45 8.64 -25.79 5.51
C SER A 45 9.53 -24.59 5.17
N GLY A 46 9.04 -23.35 5.36
CA GLY A 46 9.73 -22.11 4.95
C GLY A 46 9.83 -21.94 3.43
N LEU A 47 9.22 -22.83 2.65
CA LEU A 47 9.19 -22.73 1.19
C LEU A 47 8.35 -21.55 0.72
N PHE A 48 7.33 -21.16 1.49
CA PHE A 48 6.54 -19.97 1.19
C PHE A 48 7.37 -18.69 1.26
N ASP A 49 8.23 -18.55 2.26
CA ASP A 49 9.06 -17.35 2.41
C ASP A 49 10.10 -17.23 1.27
N LYS A 50 10.69 -18.35 0.84
CA LYS A 50 11.56 -18.38 -0.35
C LYS A 50 10.82 -18.00 -1.63
N TYR A 51 9.57 -18.46 -1.77
CA TYR A 51 8.72 -18.06 -2.88
C TYR A 51 8.44 -16.55 -2.86
N VAL A 52 8.09 -16.00 -1.69
CA VAL A 52 7.83 -14.57 -1.52
C VAL A 52 9.08 -13.74 -1.84
N GLU A 53 10.25 -14.15 -1.35
CA GLU A 53 11.53 -13.47 -1.64
C GLU A 53 11.78 -13.42 -3.16
N ARG A 54 11.66 -14.58 -3.83
CA ARG A 54 11.86 -14.65 -5.28
C ARG A 54 10.82 -13.81 -6.04
N HIS A 55 9.55 -13.94 -5.67
CA HIS A 55 8.46 -13.18 -6.30
C HIS A 55 8.67 -11.67 -6.15
N ASN A 56 9.10 -11.20 -4.98
CA ASN A 56 9.31 -9.77 -4.73
C ASN A 56 10.50 -9.19 -5.51
N ILE A 57 11.53 -10.01 -5.80
CA ILE A 57 12.62 -9.64 -6.70
C ILE A 57 12.12 -9.54 -8.14
N ASP A 58 11.37 -10.54 -8.59
CA ASP A 58 10.89 -10.62 -9.99
C ASP A 58 9.73 -9.63 -10.25
N ARG A 59 8.96 -9.26 -9.22
CA ARG A 59 7.76 -8.40 -9.30
C ARG A 59 7.73 -7.34 -8.19
N PRO A 60 8.63 -6.35 -8.21
CA PRO A 60 8.73 -5.34 -7.15
C PRO A 60 7.46 -4.48 -7.01
N ASP A 61 6.67 -4.32 -8.08
CA ASP A 61 5.44 -3.53 -8.04
C ASP A 61 4.25 -4.24 -7.39
N THR A 62 4.31 -5.57 -7.26
CA THR A 62 3.22 -6.39 -6.68
C THR A 62 3.75 -7.31 -5.57
N PRO A 63 4.34 -6.74 -4.50
CA PRO A 63 5.01 -7.53 -3.47
C PRO A 63 4.04 -8.40 -2.67
N ILE A 64 4.48 -9.55 -2.19
CA ILE A 64 3.76 -10.33 -1.19
C ILE A 64 4.39 -10.07 0.17
N SER A 65 3.58 -9.91 1.21
CA SER A 65 4.08 -9.73 2.58
C SER A 65 4.81 -10.98 3.07
N THR A 66 6.00 -10.80 3.63
CA THR A 66 6.75 -11.84 4.35
C THR A 66 6.17 -12.11 5.73
N ARG A 67 5.31 -11.23 6.26
CA ARG A 67 4.67 -11.39 7.56
C ARG A 67 3.21 -11.80 7.40
N SER A 68 2.81 -12.79 8.20
CA SER A 68 1.41 -13.08 8.46
C SER A 68 0.79 -11.88 9.19
N GLY A 69 -0.31 -11.37 8.66
CA GLY A 69 -1.06 -10.28 9.28
C GLY A 69 -2.33 -10.04 8.51
N THR A 70 -3.46 -10.04 9.21
CA THR A 70 -4.69 -9.46 8.68
C THR A 70 -4.54 -7.95 8.74
N VAL A 71 -4.94 -7.24 7.68
CA VAL A 71 -5.08 -5.78 7.77
C VAL A 71 -6.09 -5.51 8.89
N ALA A 72 -5.64 -4.83 9.95
CA ALA A 72 -6.54 -4.50 11.04
C ALA A 72 -7.57 -3.49 10.50
N LEU A 73 -8.87 -3.72 10.74
CA LEU A 73 -9.95 -2.88 10.19
C LEU A 73 -9.73 -1.38 10.48
N TRP A 74 -9.21 -1.05 11.66
CA TRP A 74 -8.88 0.34 12.03
C TRP A 74 -7.83 0.97 11.10
N LEU A 75 -6.89 0.18 10.56
CA LEU A 75 -5.84 0.66 9.66
C LEU A 75 -6.42 0.97 8.29
N GLU A 76 -7.36 0.14 7.82
CA GLU A 76 -8.10 0.38 6.59
C GLU A 76 -9.01 1.61 6.71
N GLU A 77 -9.78 1.71 7.81
CA GLU A 77 -10.61 2.88 8.11
C GLU A 77 -9.79 4.17 8.19
N GLN A 78 -8.61 4.12 8.82
CA GLN A 78 -7.68 5.25 8.87
C GLN A 78 -7.18 5.62 7.48
N TYR A 79 -6.80 4.64 6.65
CA TYR A 79 -6.37 4.89 5.27
C TYR A 79 -7.48 5.56 4.45
N GLN A 80 -8.71 5.07 4.52
CA GLN A 80 -9.84 5.65 3.80
C GLN A 80 -10.13 7.09 4.27
N THR A 81 -10.03 7.34 5.57
CA THR A 81 -10.21 8.68 6.15
C THR A 81 -9.14 9.65 5.65
N ASP A 82 -7.87 9.23 5.68
CA ASP A 82 -6.75 10.04 5.22
C ASP A 82 -6.83 10.32 3.72
N LEU A 83 -7.19 9.31 2.93
CA LEU A 83 -7.41 9.44 1.48
C LEU A 83 -8.49 10.46 1.17
N ALA A 84 -9.66 10.36 1.82
CA ALA A 84 -10.76 11.30 1.63
C ALA A 84 -10.39 12.74 2.01
N ALA A 85 -9.59 12.92 3.07
CA ALA A 85 -9.09 14.21 3.48
C ALA A 85 -8.11 14.79 2.44
N TRP A 86 -7.17 13.97 1.96
CA TRP A 86 -6.20 14.35 0.93
C TRP A 86 -6.89 14.72 -0.39
N GLU A 87 -7.87 13.93 -0.84
CA GLU A 87 -8.62 14.23 -2.07
C GLU A 87 -9.32 15.58 -1.99
N ARG A 88 -9.96 15.88 -0.85
CA ARG A 88 -10.63 17.16 -0.62
C ARG A 88 -9.64 18.33 -0.71
N LYS A 89 -8.51 18.25 -0.01
CA LYS A 89 -7.47 19.28 -0.03
C LYS A 89 -6.89 19.46 -1.44
N SER A 90 -6.55 18.35 -2.09
CA SER A 90 -5.93 18.34 -3.42
C SER A 90 -6.83 18.96 -4.47
N ARG A 91 -8.10 18.56 -4.52
CA ARG A 91 -9.08 19.12 -5.45
C ARG A 91 -9.31 20.61 -5.20
N HIS A 92 -9.42 21.03 -3.95
CA HIS A 92 -9.58 22.43 -3.59
C HIS A 92 -8.41 23.27 -4.09
N HIS A 93 -7.18 22.84 -3.83
CA HIS A 93 -5.97 23.53 -4.26
C HIS A 93 -5.85 23.60 -5.79
N LEU A 94 -6.11 22.49 -6.49
CA LEU A 94 -6.08 22.45 -7.96
C LEU A 94 -7.13 23.38 -8.60
N MET A 95 -8.31 23.53 -8.00
CA MET A 95 -9.35 24.42 -8.51
C MET A 95 -9.07 25.91 -8.24
N GLN A 96 -8.36 26.25 -7.16
CA GLN A 96 -7.98 27.64 -6.86
C GLN A 96 -6.75 28.11 -7.65
N GLY A 97 -5.98 27.17 -8.20
CA GLY A 97 -4.72 27.45 -8.88
C GLY A 97 -3.58 27.69 -7.88
N CYS A 98 -2.35 27.50 -8.35
CA CYS A 98 -1.18 27.83 -7.55
C CYS A 98 -1.02 29.36 -7.55
N SER A 99 -1.37 30.00 -6.43
CA SER A 99 -0.99 31.39 -6.19
C SER A 99 0.53 31.50 -6.37
N HIS A 100 0.96 32.35 -7.29
CA HIS A 100 2.38 32.60 -7.52
C HIS A 100 2.96 33.19 -6.22
N GLY A 101 3.83 32.43 -5.55
CA GLY A 101 4.75 32.97 -4.56
C GLY A 101 5.89 33.71 -5.25
#